data_AF-A0AAV6MFY2-F1
#
_entry.id   AF-A0AAV6MFY2-F1
#
_cell.length_a   1.000
_cell.length_b   1.000
_cell.length_c   1.000
_cell.angle_alpha   90.00
_cell.angle_beta   90.00
_cell.angle_gamma   90.00
#
_symmetry.space_group_name_H-M   'P 1'
#
loop_
_entity.id
_entity.type
_entity.pdbx_description
1 polymer ?
#
loop_
_entity_poly.entity_id
_entity_poly.type
_entity_poly.pdbx_seq_one_letter_code
_entity_poly.pdbx_strand_id
1 'polypeptide(L)'
;MAKFGEGDKRWIVEERQDGTNVHNWHWAETDCLEWSRNFMSKLFSNLPLLDGEGGLFIKTKKVDKVDGEAYVNIRKGKIIPAKEGFKTITLTEKFSCRANILFEILMDDNRWKGFTQSNAKISKEVGGEISIFDGSVTGKNLELEEGKLIVQQWRFGSWPDGIHSTVKLTFDEPEPGVTVVKLVHSDVPEEDRYGNATVVENTERGWRDLIFHKIRAVFGFGM
;
A
#
# COMPACT_ATOMS: atom_id res chain seq x y z
N MET A 1 -2.73 11.41 30.73
CA MET A 1 -2.38 9.99 30.49
C MET A 1 -3.47 9.16 31.13
N ALA A 2 -4.21 8.36 30.35
CA ALA A 2 -5.25 7.48 30.90
C ALA A 2 -4.60 6.32 31.67
N LYS A 3 -5.18 5.93 32.80
CA LYS A 3 -4.68 4.85 33.65
C LYS A 3 -4.99 3.48 33.01
N PHE A 4 -4.05 2.55 33.13
CA PHE A 4 -4.18 1.19 32.61
C PHE A 4 -5.37 0.47 33.29
N GLY A 5 -6.35 0.02 32.50
CA GLY A 5 -7.50 -0.78 32.97
C GLY A 5 -8.85 -0.07 33.03
N GLU A 6 -8.93 1.24 32.78
CA GLU A 6 -10.21 1.95 32.64
C GLU A 6 -10.40 2.38 31.19
N GLY A 7 -11.31 1.71 30.47
CA GLY A 7 -11.75 2.15 29.14
C GLY A 7 -12.44 3.51 29.23
N ASP A 8 -11.81 4.55 28.70
CA ASP A 8 -12.43 5.86 28.56
C ASP A 8 -13.56 5.77 27.51
N LYS A 9 -14.77 6.20 27.86
CA LYS A 9 -15.95 6.16 26.95
C LYS A 9 -15.77 7.00 25.68
N ARG A 10 -14.74 7.86 25.61
CA ARG A 10 -14.34 8.57 24.38
C ARG A 10 -13.43 7.76 23.46
N TRP A 11 -12.95 6.60 23.92
CA TRP A 11 -12.02 5.69 23.27
C TRP A 11 -12.63 4.29 23.19
N ILE A 12 -13.79 4.15 22.54
CA ILE A 12 -14.32 2.84 22.19
C ILE A 12 -13.56 2.36 20.94
N VAL A 13 -12.41 1.71 21.16
CA VAL A 13 -11.80 0.81 20.16
C VAL A 13 -12.10 -0.61 20.62
N GLU A 14 -13.38 -0.97 20.61
CA GLU A 14 -13.78 -2.36 20.54
C GLU A 14 -14.01 -2.66 19.06
N GLU A 15 -13.34 -3.69 18.53
CA GLU A 15 -13.66 -4.28 17.24
C GLU A 15 -15.16 -4.60 17.22
N ARG A 16 -15.94 -3.81 16.47
CA ARG A 16 -17.35 -4.10 16.28
C ARG A 16 -17.46 -5.29 15.33
N GLN A 17 -18.36 -6.22 15.62
CA GLN A 17 -18.68 -7.34 14.72
C GLN A 17 -19.05 -6.90 13.30
N ASP A 18 -19.47 -5.65 13.11
CA ASP A 18 -19.86 -5.09 11.81
C ASP A 18 -18.67 -4.65 10.93
N GLY A 19 -17.42 -4.63 11.45
CA GLY A 19 -16.22 -4.26 10.69
C GLY A 19 -16.18 -2.78 10.27
N THR A 20 -17.02 -1.92 10.84
CA THR A 20 -17.09 -0.50 10.43
C THR A 20 -15.83 0.24 10.88
N ASN A 21 -15.11 0.87 9.94
CA ASN A 21 -13.95 1.72 10.23
C ASN A 21 -14.37 3.07 10.83
N VAL A 22 -14.72 3.07 12.11
CA VAL A 22 -15.19 4.27 12.82
C VAL A 22 -14.06 5.30 12.91
N HIS A 23 -14.33 6.53 12.48
CA HIS A 23 -13.38 7.65 12.45
C HIS A 23 -12.09 7.40 11.64
N ASN A 24 -12.09 6.48 10.67
CA ASN A 24 -10.91 6.11 9.89
C ASN A 24 -9.72 5.75 10.80
N TRP A 25 -10.00 4.96 11.85
CA TRP A 25 -8.98 4.46 12.76
C TRP A 25 -8.06 3.45 12.06
N HIS A 26 -8.67 2.54 11.29
CA HIS A 26 -7.99 1.60 10.38
C HIS A 26 -7.58 2.30 9.09
N TRP A 27 -6.58 1.74 8.40
CA TRP A 27 -6.12 2.27 7.11
C TRP A 27 -7.20 2.25 6.03
N ALA A 28 -7.69 3.43 5.67
CA ALA A 28 -8.56 3.65 4.53
C ALA A 28 -7.78 4.37 3.42
N GLU A 29 -7.83 3.85 2.20
CA GLU A 29 -7.34 4.53 1.01
C GLU A 29 -8.54 4.97 0.18
N THR A 30 -8.54 6.21 -0.28
CA THR A 30 -9.52 6.72 -1.23
C THR A 30 -8.80 7.10 -2.51
N ASP A 31 -9.13 6.42 -3.61
CA ASP A 31 -8.74 6.85 -4.94
C ASP A 31 -9.48 8.15 -5.28
N CYS A 32 -8.70 9.21 -5.52
CA CYS A 32 -9.17 10.55 -5.86
C CYS A 32 -8.87 10.88 -7.33
N LEU A 33 -8.39 9.94 -8.14
CA LEU A 33 -8.05 10.17 -9.55
C LEU A 33 -9.28 10.51 -10.37
N GLU A 34 -10.38 9.77 -10.19
CA GLU A 34 -11.62 10.03 -10.91
C GLU A 34 -12.22 11.40 -10.51
N TRP A 35 -12.16 11.73 -9.22
CA TRP A 35 -12.55 13.06 -8.75
C TRP A 35 -11.67 14.15 -9.38
N SER A 36 -10.36 13.95 -9.43
CA SER A 36 -9.40 14.88 -10.00
C SER A 36 -9.60 15.07 -11.50
N ARG A 37 -9.86 13.99 -12.26
CA ARG A 37 -10.21 14.04 -13.68
C ARG A 37 -11.43 14.90 -13.93
N ASN A 38 -12.48 14.69 -13.16
CA ASN A 38 -13.72 15.46 -13.26
C ASN A 38 -13.52 16.93 -12.87
N PHE A 39 -12.78 17.18 -11.79
CA PHE A 39 -12.47 18.53 -11.32
C PHE A 39 -11.66 19.32 -12.36
N MET A 40 -10.55 18.77 -12.84
CA MET A 40 -9.69 19.39 -13.85
C MET A 40 -10.44 19.61 -15.16
N SER A 41 -11.24 18.63 -15.60
CA SER A 41 -12.05 18.77 -16.81
C SER A 41 -13.04 19.93 -16.69
N LYS A 42 -13.69 20.11 -15.53
CA LYS A 42 -14.59 21.24 -15.29
C LYS A 42 -13.84 22.57 -15.22
N LEU A 43 -12.70 22.61 -14.54
CA LEU A 43 -11.93 23.83 -14.31
C LEU A 43 -11.32 24.39 -15.61
N PHE A 44 -10.82 23.51 -16.48
CA PHE A 44 -10.09 23.90 -17.68
C PHE A 44 -10.90 23.77 -18.97
N SER A 45 -12.16 23.32 -18.96
CA SER A 45 -13.00 23.35 -20.17
C SER A 45 -13.61 24.73 -20.37
N ASN A 46 -13.52 25.25 -21.60
CA ASN A 46 -14.04 26.57 -21.97
C ASN A 46 -13.50 27.74 -21.14
N LEU A 47 -12.29 27.63 -20.57
CA LEU A 47 -11.65 28.69 -19.82
C LEU A 47 -11.19 29.80 -20.81
N PRO A 48 -11.70 31.04 -20.70
CA PRO A 48 -11.22 32.14 -21.51
C PRO A 48 -9.80 32.54 -21.08
N LEU A 49 -8.88 32.55 -22.04
CA LEU A 49 -7.49 32.98 -21.87
C LEU A 49 -7.30 34.43 -22.33
N LEU A 50 -8.00 34.83 -23.39
CA LEU A 50 -8.07 36.21 -23.87
C LEU A 50 -9.52 36.53 -24.24
N ASP A 51 -9.96 37.71 -23.83
CA ASP A 51 -11.30 38.21 -24.08
C ASP A 51 -11.24 39.64 -24.63
N GLY A 52 -10.94 39.76 -25.93
CA GLY A 52 -11.03 41.03 -26.67
C GLY A 52 -9.74 41.86 -26.74
N GLU A 53 -8.65 41.46 -26.09
CA GLU A 53 -7.34 42.11 -26.28
C GLU A 53 -6.86 41.95 -27.73
N GLY A 54 -6.68 43.08 -28.42
CA GLY A 54 -6.28 43.10 -29.84
C GLY A 54 -7.31 42.47 -30.80
N GLY A 55 -8.57 42.29 -30.39
CA GLY A 55 -9.61 41.64 -31.19
C GLY A 55 -9.54 40.11 -31.21
N LEU A 56 -8.72 39.51 -30.34
CA LEU A 56 -8.57 38.06 -30.22
C LEU A 56 -9.42 37.51 -29.07
N PHE A 57 -10.04 36.36 -29.33
CA PHE A 57 -10.78 35.58 -28.33
C PHE A 57 -10.18 34.18 -28.29
N ILE A 58 -9.54 33.84 -27.19
CA ILE A 58 -8.90 32.53 -27.01
C ILE A 58 -9.52 31.86 -25.80
N LYS A 59 -9.97 30.62 -25.98
CA LYS A 59 -10.45 29.77 -24.89
C LYS A 59 -9.89 28.37 -25.01
N THR A 60 -9.71 27.70 -23.89
CA THR A 60 -9.47 26.27 -23.86
C THR A 60 -10.72 25.53 -24.33
N LYS A 61 -10.58 24.35 -24.94
CA LYS A 61 -11.74 23.55 -25.41
C LYS A 61 -12.13 22.52 -24.36
N LYS A 62 -11.34 21.46 -24.27
CA LYS A 62 -11.50 20.34 -23.35
C LYS A 62 -10.12 19.94 -22.85
N VAL A 63 -10.09 19.25 -21.73
CA VAL A 63 -8.89 18.55 -21.29
C VAL A 63 -8.75 17.26 -22.10
N ASP A 64 -7.62 17.10 -22.78
CA ASP A 64 -7.39 15.92 -23.64
C ASP A 64 -7.00 14.68 -22.84
N LYS A 65 -6.17 14.84 -21.81
CA LYS A 65 -5.73 13.76 -20.94
C LYS A 65 -5.33 14.29 -19.56
N VAL A 66 -5.67 13.54 -18.53
CA VAL A 66 -5.15 13.71 -17.17
C VAL A 66 -4.53 12.37 -16.82
N ASP A 67 -3.25 12.34 -16.45
CA ASP A 67 -2.58 11.12 -16.01
C ASP A 67 -1.85 11.39 -14.70
N GLY A 68 -1.60 10.34 -13.94
CA GLY A 68 -0.96 10.39 -12.64
C GLY A 68 -1.72 9.58 -11.61
N GLU A 69 -1.27 9.69 -10.37
CA GLU A 69 -1.87 9.08 -9.20
C GLU A 69 -2.44 10.19 -8.31
N ALA A 70 -3.67 10.03 -7.84
CA ALA A 70 -4.26 10.91 -6.86
C ALA A 70 -5.01 10.04 -5.86
N TYR A 71 -4.45 9.85 -4.68
CA TYR A 71 -5.09 9.11 -3.61
C TYR A 71 -4.85 9.81 -2.28
N VAL A 72 -5.76 9.55 -1.35
CA VAL A 72 -5.65 10.01 0.02
C VAL A 72 -5.71 8.81 0.94
N ASN A 73 -4.66 8.63 1.73
CA ASN A 73 -4.64 7.64 2.78
C ASN A 73 -5.10 8.29 4.09
N ILE A 74 -5.95 7.61 4.86
CA ILE A 74 -6.42 8.08 6.16
C ILE A 74 -6.13 7.00 7.19
N ARG A 75 -5.47 7.40 8.28
CA ARG A 75 -5.20 6.53 9.41
C ARG A 75 -5.30 7.29 10.71
N LYS A 76 -5.99 6.73 11.72
CA LYS A 76 -6.22 7.39 13.01
C LYS A 76 -6.76 8.81 12.85
N GLY A 77 -7.66 9.00 11.88
CA GLY A 77 -8.24 10.30 11.53
C GLY A 77 -7.29 11.31 10.87
N LYS A 78 -6.03 10.94 10.57
CA LYS A 78 -5.06 11.82 9.89
C LYS A 78 -5.03 11.54 8.39
N ILE A 79 -5.18 12.60 7.60
CA ILE A 79 -5.03 12.61 6.15
C ILE A 79 -3.54 12.55 5.81
N ILE A 80 -3.16 11.60 4.94
CA ILE A 80 -1.81 11.38 4.44
C ILE A 80 -1.86 11.57 2.92
N PRO A 81 -1.45 12.75 2.41
CA PRO A 81 -1.43 13.01 0.97
C PRO A 81 -0.27 12.25 0.30
N ALA A 82 -0.44 11.93 -0.99
CA ALA A 82 0.63 11.45 -1.84
C ALA A 82 1.78 12.48 -1.91
N LYS A 83 3.02 11.99 -2.00
CA LYS A 83 4.23 12.82 -2.05
C LYS A 83 4.81 12.80 -3.46
N GLU A 84 5.33 13.95 -3.90
CA GLU A 84 6.08 14.05 -5.15
C GLU A 84 7.39 13.24 -5.07
N GLY A 85 7.75 12.55 -6.16
CA GLY A 85 8.90 11.64 -6.20
C GLY A 85 8.65 10.25 -5.60
N PHE A 86 7.38 9.90 -5.34
CA PHE A 86 6.98 8.58 -4.84
C PHE A 86 5.89 7.98 -5.72
N LYS A 87 5.84 6.65 -5.77
CA LYS A 87 4.88 5.87 -6.56
C LYS A 87 4.17 4.82 -5.71
N THR A 88 3.02 4.39 -6.22
CA THR A 88 2.26 3.27 -5.68
C THR A 88 2.30 2.08 -6.63
N ILE A 89 2.67 0.92 -6.10
CA ILE A 89 2.65 -0.35 -6.81
C ILE A 89 1.40 -1.12 -6.37
N THR A 90 0.56 -1.50 -7.33
CA THR A 90 -0.65 -2.31 -7.05
C THR A 90 -0.56 -3.63 -7.78
N LEU A 91 -0.65 -4.75 -7.05
CA LEU A 91 -0.69 -6.10 -7.61
C LEU A 91 -1.92 -6.85 -7.12
N THR A 92 -2.46 -7.73 -7.94
CA THR A 92 -3.52 -8.66 -7.54
C THR A 92 -3.14 -10.07 -7.98
N GLU A 93 -3.07 -10.99 -7.02
CA GLU A 93 -2.59 -12.35 -7.22
C GLU A 93 -3.57 -13.34 -6.59
N LYS A 94 -3.78 -14.48 -7.25
CA LYS A 94 -4.71 -15.52 -6.77
C LYS A 94 -3.98 -16.83 -6.46
N PHE A 95 -4.14 -17.37 -5.26
CA PHE A 95 -3.44 -18.57 -4.75
C PHE A 95 -4.43 -19.70 -4.42
N SER A 96 -4.05 -20.93 -4.71
CA SER A 96 -4.81 -22.15 -4.35
C SER A 96 -4.52 -22.56 -2.90
N CYS A 97 -4.94 -21.72 -1.96
CA CYS A 97 -4.90 -21.98 -0.51
C CYS A 97 -5.90 -21.10 0.23
N ARG A 98 -6.14 -21.40 1.52
CA ARG A 98 -6.96 -20.55 2.41
C ARG A 98 -6.21 -19.27 2.82
N ALA A 99 -6.95 -18.21 3.10
CA ALA A 99 -6.36 -16.90 3.39
C ALA A 99 -5.47 -16.90 4.63
N ASN A 100 -5.85 -17.66 5.66
CA ASN A 100 -5.05 -17.80 6.88
C ASN A 100 -3.68 -18.47 6.62
N ILE A 101 -3.61 -19.43 5.70
CA ILE A 101 -2.35 -20.11 5.39
C ILE A 101 -1.37 -19.15 4.71
N LEU A 102 -1.87 -18.33 3.79
CA LEU A 102 -1.05 -17.34 3.10
C LEU A 102 -0.60 -16.21 4.04
N PHE A 103 -1.48 -15.76 4.93
CA PHE A 103 -1.15 -14.84 6.01
C PHE A 103 -0.01 -15.39 6.90
N GLU A 104 -0.13 -16.65 7.33
CA GLU A 104 0.91 -17.32 8.13
C GLU A 104 2.25 -17.41 7.39
N ILE A 105 2.26 -17.70 6.09
CA ILE A 105 3.49 -17.73 5.28
C ILE A 105 4.19 -16.38 5.32
N LEU A 106 3.43 -15.30 5.16
CA LEU A 106 3.96 -13.95 5.09
C LEU A 106 4.39 -13.41 6.46
N MET A 107 3.92 -14.00 7.56
CA MET A 107 4.23 -13.59 8.93
C MET A 107 5.17 -14.54 9.67
N ASP A 108 5.70 -15.57 9.03
CA ASP A 108 6.59 -16.57 9.64
C ASP A 108 8.01 -16.52 9.07
N ASP A 109 8.99 -16.30 9.93
CA ASP A 109 10.39 -16.13 9.54
C ASP A 109 11.00 -17.39 8.94
N ASN A 110 10.61 -18.58 9.39
CA ASN A 110 11.10 -19.84 8.85
C ASN A 110 10.51 -20.12 7.47
N ARG A 111 9.23 -19.80 7.25
CA ARG A 111 8.62 -19.89 5.92
C ARG A 111 9.30 -18.92 4.93
N TRP A 112 9.58 -17.69 5.36
CA TRP A 112 10.36 -16.72 4.57
C TRP A 112 11.74 -17.24 4.19
N LYS A 113 12.51 -17.77 5.15
CA LYS A 113 13.80 -18.41 4.87
C LYS A 113 13.66 -19.54 3.86
N GLY A 114 12.60 -20.34 3.99
CA GLY A 114 12.30 -21.45 3.09
C GLY A 114 12.07 -21.03 1.64
N PHE A 115 11.22 -20.03 1.36
CA PHE A 115 10.90 -19.68 -0.02
C PHE A 115 11.88 -18.67 -0.65
N THR A 116 12.52 -17.82 0.15
CA THR A 116 13.50 -16.82 -0.36
C THR A 116 14.93 -17.34 -0.40
N GLN A 117 15.27 -18.35 0.41
CA GLN A 117 16.65 -18.78 0.65
C GLN A 117 17.55 -17.67 1.25
N SER A 118 16.95 -16.65 1.87
CA SER A 118 17.62 -15.55 2.57
C SER A 118 17.18 -15.49 4.03
N ASN A 119 17.97 -14.85 4.90
CA ASN A 119 17.58 -14.67 6.28
C ASN A 119 16.36 -13.73 6.40
N ALA A 120 15.49 -14.10 7.35
CA ALA A 120 14.35 -13.29 7.74
C ALA A 120 14.18 -13.31 9.27
N LYS A 121 13.69 -12.20 9.81
CA LYS A 121 13.21 -12.04 11.18
C LYS A 121 11.92 -11.22 11.13
N ILE A 122 10.83 -11.80 11.61
CA ILE A 122 9.49 -11.19 11.53
C ILE A 122 8.83 -11.34 12.89
N SER A 123 8.50 -10.21 13.52
CA SER A 123 7.59 -10.22 14.67
C SER A 123 6.15 -10.44 14.20
N LYS A 124 5.35 -11.15 14.99
CA LYS A 124 3.91 -11.36 14.75
C LYS A 124 3.04 -10.32 15.48
N GLU A 125 3.66 -9.33 16.12
CA GLU A 125 2.97 -8.29 16.89
C GLU A 125 2.87 -6.97 16.12
N VAL A 126 1.79 -6.23 16.37
CA VAL A 126 1.63 -4.86 15.88
C VAL A 126 2.69 -3.97 16.54
N GLY A 127 3.42 -3.20 15.74
CA GLY A 127 4.57 -2.42 16.17
C GLY A 127 5.89 -3.20 16.17
N GLY A 128 5.85 -4.53 16.03
CA GLY A 128 7.04 -5.38 15.95
C GLY A 128 7.83 -5.19 14.66
N GLU A 129 9.14 -5.43 14.72
CA GLU A 129 10.05 -5.24 13.60
C GLU A 129 10.01 -6.38 12.58
N ILE A 130 10.34 -6.04 11.34
CA ILE A 130 10.59 -7.00 10.26
C ILE A 130 11.95 -6.71 9.61
N SER A 131 12.63 -7.76 9.21
CA SER A 131 13.88 -7.74 8.46
C SER A 131 13.89 -8.94 7.53
N ILE A 132 13.86 -8.71 6.22
CA ILE A 132 13.77 -9.74 5.18
C ILE A 132 14.87 -9.53 4.13
N PHE A 133 15.16 -10.58 3.34
CA PHE A 133 16.24 -10.57 2.34
C PHE A 133 17.61 -10.18 2.93
N ASP A 134 18.03 -10.89 3.98
CA ASP A 134 19.31 -10.66 4.67
C ASP A 134 19.46 -9.24 5.23
N GLY A 135 18.33 -8.60 5.56
CA GLY A 135 18.29 -7.23 6.10
C GLY A 135 18.30 -6.14 5.02
N SER A 136 18.23 -6.51 3.74
CA SER A 136 18.11 -5.55 2.64
C SER A 136 16.82 -4.74 2.72
N VAL A 137 15.75 -5.36 3.25
CA VAL A 137 14.48 -4.71 3.53
C VAL A 137 14.19 -4.83 5.03
N THR A 138 13.93 -3.69 5.66
CA THR A 138 13.59 -3.59 7.08
C THR A 138 12.31 -2.82 7.27
N GLY A 139 11.70 -2.92 8.45
CA GLY A 139 10.40 -2.34 8.65
C GLY A 139 9.75 -2.64 9.99
N LYS A 140 8.45 -2.36 10.07
CA LYS A 140 7.62 -2.72 11.22
C LYS A 140 6.19 -3.04 10.81
N ASN A 141 5.53 -3.90 11.58
CA ASN A 141 4.11 -4.14 11.44
C ASN A 141 3.34 -2.93 11.95
N LEU A 142 2.45 -2.39 11.13
CA LEU A 142 1.59 -1.27 11.47
C LEU A 142 0.22 -1.74 11.92
N GLU A 143 -0.32 -2.78 11.29
CA GLU A 143 -1.64 -3.34 11.54
C GLU A 143 -1.67 -4.79 11.05
N LEU A 144 -2.30 -5.68 11.81
CA LEU A 144 -2.40 -7.11 11.49
C LEU A 144 -3.80 -7.58 11.87
N GLU A 145 -4.50 -8.16 10.91
CA GLU A 145 -5.73 -8.91 11.13
C GLU A 145 -5.56 -10.30 10.51
N GLU A 146 -5.59 -11.33 11.35
CA GLU A 146 -5.27 -12.69 10.94
C GLU A 146 -6.14 -13.17 9.77
N GLY A 147 -5.49 -13.58 8.68
CA GLY A 147 -6.15 -14.06 7.47
C GLY A 147 -6.89 -12.99 6.67
N LYS A 148 -6.80 -11.70 7.01
CA LYS A 148 -7.53 -10.60 6.36
C LYS A 148 -6.66 -9.44 5.91
N LEU A 149 -5.74 -8.99 6.74
CA LEU A 149 -4.99 -7.75 6.50
C LEU A 149 -3.59 -7.80 7.09
N ILE A 150 -2.59 -7.42 6.29
CA ILE A 150 -1.25 -7.07 6.77
C ILE A 150 -0.95 -5.66 6.30
N VAL A 151 -0.62 -4.76 7.24
CA VAL A 151 -0.05 -3.45 6.92
C VAL A 151 1.30 -3.31 7.57
N GLN A 152 2.32 -3.03 6.76
CA GLN A 152 3.71 -2.93 7.17
C GLN A 152 4.33 -1.64 6.64
N GLN A 153 5.27 -1.10 7.39
CA GLN A 153 6.18 -0.09 6.90
C GLN A 153 7.43 -0.79 6.37
N TRP A 154 7.87 -0.48 5.16
CA TRP A 154 9.07 -1.06 4.54
C TRP A 154 10.11 0.02 4.24
N ARG A 155 11.38 -0.39 4.19
CA ARG A 155 12.50 0.45 3.78
C ARG A 155 13.61 -0.43 3.24
N PHE A 156 14.14 -0.04 2.08
CA PHE A 156 15.39 -0.61 1.56
C PHE A 156 16.59 0.17 2.09
N GLY A 157 17.69 -0.54 2.38
CA GLY A 157 18.93 0.09 2.83
C GLY A 157 19.52 1.11 1.85
N SER A 158 19.24 0.96 0.54
CA SER A 158 19.67 1.89 -0.51
C SER A 158 18.88 3.20 -0.54
N TRP A 159 17.72 3.31 0.10
CA TRP A 159 16.90 4.51 0.04
C TRP A 159 17.47 5.65 0.90
N PRO A 160 17.22 6.93 0.57
CA PRO A 160 17.63 8.06 1.41
C PRO A 160 17.13 7.92 2.85
N ASP A 161 17.86 8.47 3.82
CA ASP A 161 17.52 8.31 5.25
C ASP A 161 16.15 8.91 5.60
N GLY A 162 15.42 8.25 6.51
CA GLY A 162 14.07 8.65 6.92
C GLY A 162 12.94 8.25 5.95
N ILE A 163 13.26 7.83 4.73
CA ILE A 163 12.26 7.36 3.76
C ILE A 163 11.77 5.96 4.09
N HIS A 164 10.44 5.81 4.16
CA HIS A 164 9.78 4.54 4.36
C HIS A 164 8.53 4.48 3.49
N SER A 165 8.27 3.30 2.94
CA SER A 165 7.07 2.99 2.18
C SER A 165 6.04 2.25 3.06
N THR A 166 4.80 2.16 2.57
CA THR A 166 3.72 1.43 3.25
C THR A 166 3.24 0.30 2.36
N VAL A 167 3.33 -0.93 2.86
CA VAL A 167 2.82 -2.15 2.23
C VAL A 167 1.49 -2.50 2.88
N LYS A 168 0.43 -2.63 2.09
CA LYS A 168 -0.88 -3.12 2.49
C LYS A 168 -1.24 -4.35 1.66
N LEU A 169 -1.50 -5.46 2.33
CA LEU A 169 -1.94 -6.72 1.75
C LEU A 169 -3.33 -7.05 2.30
N THR A 170 -4.33 -7.13 1.43
CA THR A 170 -5.67 -7.60 1.78
C THR A 170 -5.90 -8.99 1.20
N PHE A 171 -6.46 -9.88 2.02
CA PHE A 171 -6.73 -11.27 1.67
C PHE A 171 -8.25 -11.48 1.56
N ASP A 172 -8.72 -11.78 0.36
CA ASP A 172 -10.11 -12.13 0.07
C ASP A 172 -10.20 -13.62 -0.28
N GLU A 173 -11.10 -14.38 0.34
CA GLU A 173 -11.35 -15.79 0.01
C GLU A 173 -12.74 -15.92 -0.65
N PRO A 174 -12.87 -15.61 -1.97
CA PRO A 174 -14.17 -15.66 -2.65
C PRO A 174 -14.76 -17.08 -2.73
N GLU A 175 -13.90 -18.09 -2.75
CA GLU A 175 -14.27 -19.50 -2.76
C GLU A 175 -13.39 -20.24 -1.73
N PRO A 176 -13.91 -21.26 -1.03
CA PRO A 176 -13.12 -22.02 -0.06
C PRO A 176 -11.82 -22.57 -0.65
N GLY A 177 -10.69 -22.24 -0.02
CA GLY A 177 -9.37 -22.70 -0.48
C GLY A 177 -8.78 -21.91 -1.65
N VAL A 178 -9.39 -20.77 -2.01
CA VAL A 178 -8.92 -19.89 -3.08
C VAL A 178 -8.79 -18.47 -2.53
N THR A 179 -7.56 -17.99 -2.38
CA THR A 179 -7.27 -16.65 -1.85
C THR A 179 -6.88 -15.70 -2.96
N VAL A 180 -7.50 -14.52 -3.02
CA VAL A 180 -7.08 -13.38 -3.81
C VAL A 180 -6.39 -12.38 -2.89
N VAL A 181 -5.11 -12.11 -3.14
CA VAL A 181 -4.32 -11.10 -2.46
C VAL A 181 -4.27 -9.84 -3.30
N LYS A 182 -4.62 -8.71 -2.71
CA LYS A 182 -4.38 -7.40 -3.30
C LYS A 182 -3.26 -6.72 -2.51
N LEU A 183 -2.19 -6.40 -3.20
CA LEU A 183 -1.07 -5.62 -2.69
C LEU A 183 -1.24 -4.17 -3.13
N VAL A 184 -1.13 -3.25 -2.20
CA VAL A 184 -0.90 -1.83 -2.46
C VAL A 184 0.37 -1.44 -1.70
N HIS A 185 1.41 -1.04 -2.42
CA HIS A 185 2.68 -0.60 -1.86
C HIS A 185 2.91 0.86 -2.24
N SER A 186 2.55 1.76 -1.34
CA SER A 186 2.61 3.21 -1.53
C SER A 186 3.86 3.81 -0.92
N ASP A 187 4.14 5.06 -1.27
CA ASP A 187 5.31 5.82 -0.79
C ASP A 187 6.66 5.15 -1.16
N VAL A 188 6.73 4.46 -2.30
CA VAL A 188 7.98 3.92 -2.86
C VAL A 188 8.70 5.04 -3.60
N PRO A 189 9.95 5.42 -3.23
CA PRO A 189 10.65 6.49 -3.91
C PRO A 189 10.97 6.10 -5.36
N GLU A 190 10.87 7.07 -6.28
CA GLU A 190 11.22 6.85 -7.69
C GLU A 190 12.72 6.58 -7.88
N GLU A 191 13.55 7.24 -7.07
CA GLU A 191 15.01 7.13 -7.10
C GLU A 191 15.59 6.67 -5.76
N ASP A 192 16.70 5.94 -5.81
CA ASP A 192 17.48 5.62 -4.61
C ASP A 192 18.43 6.78 -4.23
N ARG A 193 19.21 6.60 -3.16
CA ARG A 193 20.18 7.62 -2.71
C ARG A 193 21.27 7.96 -3.72
N TYR A 194 21.41 7.17 -4.78
CA TYR A 194 22.42 7.33 -5.83
C TYR A 194 21.83 7.89 -7.13
N GLY A 195 20.53 8.20 -7.17
CA GLY A 195 19.83 8.71 -8.35
C GLY A 195 19.40 7.62 -9.34
N ASN A 196 19.33 6.35 -8.91
CA ASN A 196 18.87 5.27 -9.80
C ASN A 196 17.34 5.23 -9.84
N ALA A 197 16.74 5.55 -10.99
CA ALA A 197 15.28 5.58 -11.19
C ALA A 197 14.61 4.19 -11.37
N THR A 198 15.27 3.10 -10.99
CA THR A 198 14.75 1.72 -11.15
C THR A 198 14.10 1.17 -9.88
N VAL A 199 13.96 1.98 -8.84
CA VAL A 199 13.50 1.53 -7.52
C VAL A 199 12.11 0.92 -7.58
N VAL A 200 11.17 1.59 -8.26
CA VAL A 200 9.78 1.14 -8.37
C VAL A 200 9.69 -0.18 -9.13
N GLU A 201 10.35 -0.27 -10.29
CA GLU A 201 10.40 -1.49 -11.11
C GLU A 201 11.05 -2.66 -10.37
N ASN A 202 12.17 -2.42 -9.68
CA ASN A 202 12.85 -3.45 -8.90
C ASN A 202 11.99 -3.92 -7.73
N THR A 203 11.26 -3.01 -7.08
CA THR A 203 10.36 -3.33 -5.98
C THR A 203 9.18 -4.18 -6.46
N GLU A 204 8.55 -3.80 -7.58
CA GLU A 204 7.46 -4.57 -8.18
C GLU A 204 7.94 -5.95 -8.62
N ARG A 205 9.08 -6.04 -9.30
CA ARG A 205 9.68 -7.31 -9.70
C ARG A 205 10.02 -8.19 -8.49
N GLY A 206 10.53 -7.60 -7.41
CA GLY A 206 10.77 -8.32 -6.15
C GLY A 206 9.50 -8.96 -5.59
N TRP A 207 8.37 -8.25 -5.60
CA TRP A 207 7.09 -8.80 -5.21
C TRP A 207 6.65 -9.96 -6.10
N ARG A 208 6.71 -9.78 -7.43
CA ARG A 208 6.28 -10.79 -8.39
C ARG A 208 7.16 -12.04 -8.32
N ASP A 209 8.46 -11.88 -8.46
CA ASP A 209 9.38 -12.99 -8.76
C ASP A 209 9.97 -13.63 -7.50
N LEU A 210 10.24 -12.82 -6.46
CA LEU A 210 10.94 -13.28 -5.27
C LEU A 210 10.00 -13.63 -4.12
N ILE A 211 8.77 -13.10 -4.14
CA ILE A 211 7.77 -13.35 -3.09
C ILE A 211 6.64 -14.22 -3.66
N PHE A 212 5.77 -13.67 -4.49
CA PHE A 212 4.55 -14.37 -4.90
C PHE A 212 4.85 -15.61 -5.76
N HIS A 213 5.73 -15.50 -6.75
CA HIS A 213 6.14 -16.64 -7.56
C HIS A 213 6.83 -17.73 -6.73
N LYS A 214 7.71 -17.35 -5.79
CA LYS A 214 8.37 -18.32 -4.89
C LYS A 214 7.40 -19.01 -3.96
N ILE A 215 6.42 -18.29 -3.39
CA ILE A 215 5.36 -18.88 -2.57
C ILE A 215 4.59 -19.94 -3.38
N ARG A 216 4.22 -19.62 -4.62
CA ARG A 216 3.55 -20.60 -5.51
C ARG A 216 4.40 -21.85 -5.71
N ALA A 217 5.67 -21.66 -6.07
CA ALA A 217 6.57 -22.75 -6.41
C ALA A 217 6.89 -23.66 -5.20
N VAL A 218 7.16 -23.07 -4.03
CA VAL A 218 7.61 -23.80 -2.85
C VAL A 218 6.45 -24.48 -2.12
N PHE A 219 5.29 -23.83 -2.01
CA PHE A 219 4.14 -24.37 -1.27
C PHE A 219 3.10 -25.05 -2.15
N GLY A 220 3.30 -25.07 -3.48
CA GLY A 220 2.38 -25.74 -4.41
C GLY A 220 1.06 -25.00 -4.62
N PHE A 221 1.02 -23.69 -4.40
CA PHE A 221 -0.19 -22.85 -4.54
C PHE A 221 -0.37 -22.28 -5.96
N GLY A 222 0.26 -22.92 -6.95
CA GLY A 222 0.03 -22.62 -8.36
C GLY A 222 -1.45 -22.80 -8.71
N MET A 223 -1.91 -22.01 -9.66
CA MET A 223 -3.17 -22.24 -10.37
C MET A 223 -2.87 -22.46 -11.85
#